data_AF-A0YPF8-F1
#
_entry.id   AF-A0YPF8-F1
#
_cell.length_a   1.000
_cell.length_b   1.000
_cell.length_c   1.000
_cell.angle_alpha   90.00
_cell.angle_beta   90.00
_cell.angle_gamma   90.00
#
_symmetry.space_group_name_H-M   'P 1'
#
loop_
_entity.id
_entity.type
_entity.pdbx_description
1 polymer ?
#
loop_
_entity_poly.entity_id
_entity_poly.type
_entity_poly.pdbx_seq_one_letter_code
_entity_poly.pdbx_strand_id
1 'polypeptide(L)'
;MLNKTERAKLIRQIREASGIAQYALEKKLTDEQVIQVSQHLEILSLTKPANHYNRYCQGQKTAEANQKLKEFMNLKNSEIYQAGKWLLDSLSKAGKDRSNSLLQKDLVHKEDYNEGITGLREVVIEQKQGLKQQTDEASQQIKTLESKIDSLRHQLDFIQEYIKNNYGSNDWKKITSDLKKNSQ
;
A
#
# COMPACT_ATOMS: atom_id res chain seq x y z
N MET A 1 -74.39 10.59 3.29
CA MET A 1 -73.12 10.34 3.98
C MET A 1 -73.18 8.99 4.66
N LEU A 2 -72.18 8.15 4.41
CA LEU A 2 -72.06 6.84 5.06
C LEU A 2 -71.51 7.02 6.48
N ASN A 3 -71.95 6.17 7.42
CA ASN A 3 -71.24 6.05 8.68
C ASN A 3 -69.85 5.44 8.44
N LYS A 4 -68.83 5.83 9.22
CA LYS A 4 -67.44 5.35 9.08
C LYS A 4 -67.33 3.83 9.03
N THR A 5 -68.12 3.14 9.86
CA THR A 5 -68.13 1.68 9.95
C THR A 5 -68.70 1.02 8.70
N GLU A 6 -69.77 1.61 8.14
CA GLU A 6 -70.42 1.12 6.91
C GLU A 6 -69.53 1.36 5.69
N ARG A 7 -68.93 2.56 5.62
CA ARG A 7 -67.94 2.90 4.60
C ARG A 7 -66.78 1.91 4.58
N ALA A 8 -66.19 1.62 5.74
CA ALA A 8 -65.09 0.66 5.85
C ALA A 8 -65.50 -0.74 5.40
N LYS A 9 -66.73 -1.18 5.72
CA LYS A 9 -67.28 -2.47 5.29
C LYS A 9 -67.43 -2.55 3.76
N LEU A 10 -68.02 -1.53 3.14
CA LEU A 10 -68.20 -1.49 1.68
C LEU A 10 -66.85 -1.41 0.95
N ILE A 11 -65.90 -0.60 1.44
CA ILE A 11 -64.54 -0.54 0.90
C ILE A 11 -63.84 -1.89 0.98
N ARG A 12 -64.04 -2.64 2.08
CA ARG A 12 -63.48 -3.99 2.22
C ARG A 12 -64.05 -4.94 1.17
N GLN A 13 -65.36 -4.90 0.92
CA GLN A 13 -65.99 -5.72 -0.13
C GLN A 13 -65.47 -5.36 -1.52
N ILE A 14 -65.35 -4.06 -1.82
CA ILE A 14 -64.79 -3.57 -3.09
C ILE A 14 -63.33 -4.00 -3.23
N ARG A 15 -62.53 -3.93 -2.18
CA ARG A 15 -61.14 -4.41 -2.15
C ARG A 15 -61.07 -5.92 -2.46
N GLU A 16 -61.91 -6.71 -1.79
CA GLU A 16 -61.92 -8.17 -1.96
C GLU A 16 -62.34 -8.57 -3.38
N ALA A 17 -63.28 -7.83 -3.99
CA ALA A 17 -63.74 -8.05 -5.36
C ALA A 17 -62.75 -7.53 -6.42
N SER A 18 -62.19 -6.33 -6.26
CA SER A 18 -61.34 -5.68 -7.27
C SER A 18 -59.85 -5.98 -7.17
N GLY A 19 -59.36 -6.44 -6.00
CA GLY A 19 -57.94 -6.58 -5.72
C GLY A 19 -57.18 -5.26 -5.49
N ILE A 20 -57.88 -4.12 -5.51
CA ILE A 20 -57.29 -2.79 -5.27
C ILE A 20 -56.96 -2.62 -3.79
N ALA A 21 -55.85 -1.95 -3.48
CA ALA A 21 -55.44 -1.71 -2.11
C ALA A 21 -56.42 -0.80 -1.35
N GLN A 22 -56.69 -1.15 -0.09
CA GLN A 22 -57.68 -0.47 0.75
C GLN A 22 -57.44 1.04 0.84
N TYR A 23 -56.19 1.44 1.13
CA TYR A 23 -55.81 2.86 1.29
C TYR A 23 -56.08 3.67 0.01
N ALA A 24 -56.00 3.05 -1.17
CA ALA A 24 -56.24 3.72 -2.44
C ALA A 24 -57.73 3.98 -2.66
N LEU A 25 -58.59 3.02 -2.28
CA LEU A 25 -60.05 3.18 -2.32
C LEU A 25 -60.54 4.22 -1.31
N GLU A 26 -60.00 4.18 -0.09
CA GLU A 26 -60.32 5.13 0.98
C GLU A 26 -60.01 6.58 0.59
N LYS A 27 -58.89 6.79 -0.12
CA LYS A 27 -58.42 8.12 -0.53
C LYS A 27 -59.07 8.63 -1.81
N LYS A 28 -59.46 7.75 -2.75
CA LYS A 28 -59.90 8.15 -4.10
C LYS A 28 -61.40 8.12 -4.35
N LEU A 29 -62.19 7.41 -3.53
CA LEU A 29 -63.63 7.32 -3.73
C LEU A 29 -64.39 8.14 -2.70
N THR A 30 -65.37 8.92 -3.16
CA THR A 30 -66.38 9.56 -2.29
C THR A 30 -67.35 8.51 -1.72
N ASP A 31 -68.21 8.92 -0.78
CA ASP A 31 -69.20 8.01 -0.17
C ASP A 31 -70.21 7.49 -1.20
N GLU A 32 -70.71 8.38 -2.05
CA GLU A 32 -71.68 8.06 -3.09
C GLU A 32 -71.09 7.07 -4.10
N GLN A 33 -69.81 7.28 -4.48
CA GLN A 33 -69.09 6.37 -5.37
C GLN A 33 -68.83 5.01 -4.73
N VAL A 34 -68.55 4.94 -3.43
CA VAL A 34 -68.39 3.64 -2.73
C VAL A 34 -69.68 2.84 -2.77
N ILE A 35 -70.84 3.47 -2.57
CA ILE A 35 -72.14 2.80 -2.65
C ILE A 35 -72.38 2.27 -4.06
N GLN A 36 -72.21 3.11 -5.08
CA GLN A 36 -72.43 2.71 -6.48
C GLN A 36 -71.50 1.56 -6.90
N VAL A 37 -70.21 1.68 -6.58
CA VAL A 37 -69.22 0.65 -6.93
C VAL A 37 -69.48 -0.67 -6.19
N SER A 38 -69.99 -0.62 -4.95
CA SER A 38 -70.36 -1.83 -4.19
C SER A 38 -71.55 -2.60 -4.76
N GLN A 39 -72.35 -1.99 -5.63
CA GLN A 39 -73.47 -2.66 -6.30
C GLN A 39 -73.02 -3.46 -7.54
N HIS A 40 -71.80 -3.20 -8.04
CA HIS A 40 -71.27 -3.79 -9.28
C HIS A 40 -70.00 -4.61 -9.06
N LEU A 41 -69.93 -5.37 -7.95
CA LEU A 41 -68.73 -6.14 -7.57
C LEU A 41 -68.31 -7.20 -8.59
N GLU A 42 -69.26 -7.80 -9.30
CA GLU A 42 -68.98 -8.84 -10.31
C GLU A 42 -68.11 -8.29 -11.45
N ILE A 43 -68.40 -7.08 -11.93
CA ILE A 43 -67.60 -6.44 -12.99
C ILE A 43 -66.18 -6.14 -12.48
N LEU A 44 -66.05 -5.70 -11.24
CA LEU A 44 -64.74 -5.44 -10.63
C LEU A 44 -63.90 -6.70 -10.49
N SER A 45 -64.54 -7.86 -10.28
CA SER A 45 -63.86 -9.14 -10.17
C SER A 45 -63.09 -9.51 -11.44
N LEU A 46 -63.52 -9.04 -12.61
CA LEU A 46 -62.82 -9.24 -13.88
C LEU A 46 -61.46 -8.53 -13.90
N THR A 47 -61.31 -7.42 -13.16
CA THR A 47 -60.06 -6.65 -13.10
C THR A 47 -59.09 -7.14 -12.01
N LYS A 48 -59.56 -8.01 -11.10
CA LYS A 48 -58.79 -8.50 -9.95
C LYS A 48 -57.50 -9.23 -10.35
N PRO A 49 -57.48 -10.14 -11.36
CA PRO A 49 -56.24 -10.78 -11.77
C PRO A 49 -55.20 -9.79 -12.27
N ALA A 50 -55.61 -8.80 -13.08
CA ALA A 50 -54.71 -7.77 -13.59
C ALA A 50 -54.16 -6.89 -12.45
N ASN A 51 -55.00 -6.51 -11.49
CA ASN A 51 -54.57 -5.72 -10.32
C ASN A 51 -53.60 -6.49 -9.43
N HIS A 52 -53.84 -7.78 -9.19
CA HIS A 52 -52.91 -8.64 -8.47
C HIS A 52 -51.58 -8.78 -9.19
N TYR A 53 -51.59 -9.01 -10.50
CA TYR A 53 -50.36 -9.12 -11.30
C TYR A 53 -49.56 -7.82 -11.28
N ASN A 54 -50.22 -6.68 -11.50
CA ASN A 54 -49.57 -5.36 -11.43
C ASN A 54 -48.91 -5.11 -10.07
N ARG A 55 -49.62 -5.44 -8.98
CA ARG A 55 -49.10 -5.29 -7.62
C ARG A 55 -47.92 -6.23 -7.36
N TYR A 56 -47.97 -7.45 -7.88
CA TYR A 56 -46.86 -8.39 -7.80
C TYR A 56 -45.61 -7.84 -8.52
N CYS A 57 -45.76 -7.37 -9.77
CA CYS A 57 -44.65 -6.78 -10.52
C CYS A 57 -44.09 -5.52 -9.84
N GLN A 58 -44.94 -4.66 -9.27
CA GLN A 58 -44.50 -3.52 -8.46
C GLN A 58 -43.70 -3.98 -7.24
N GLY A 59 -44.16 -5.01 -6.54
CA GLY A 59 -43.45 -5.61 -5.42
C GLY A 59 -42.07 -6.12 -5.82
N GLN A 60 -41.95 -6.82 -6.96
CA GLN A 60 -40.67 -7.29 -7.49
C GLN A 60 -39.72 -6.15 -7.83
N LYS A 61 -40.19 -5.14 -8.58
CA LYS A 61 -39.36 -3.97 -8.92
C LYS A 61 -38.89 -3.21 -7.69
N THR A 62 -39.75 -3.10 -6.67
CA THR A 62 -39.41 -2.44 -5.39
C THR A 62 -38.37 -3.26 -4.63
N ALA A 63 -38.51 -4.59 -4.59
CA ALA A 63 -37.53 -5.48 -3.98
C ALA A 63 -36.16 -5.37 -4.67
N GLU A 64 -36.14 -5.39 -6.01
CA GLU A 64 -34.92 -5.22 -6.81
C GLU A 64 -34.26 -3.86 -6.56
N ALA A 65 -35.03 -2.77 -6.57
CA ALA A 65 -34.51 -1.44 -6.27
C ALA A 65 -33.92 -1.35 -4.86
N ASN A 66 -34.59 -1.94 -3.86
CA ASN A 66 -34.09 -2.00 -2.48
C ASN A 66 -32.82 -2.84 -2.37
N GLN A 67 -32.70 -3.92 -3.15
CA GLN A 67 -31.49 -4.72 -3.19
C GLN A 67 -30.32 -3.92 -3.78
N LYS A 68 -30.52 -3.27 -4.94
CA LYS A 68 -29.49 -2.41 -5.55
C LYS A 68 -29.08 -1.27 -4.62
N LEU A 69 -30.04 -0.68 -3.88
CA LEU A 69 -29.72 0.33 -2.88
C LEU A 69 -28.87 -0.23 -1.74
N LYS A 70 -29.18 -1.44 -1.23
CA LYS A 70 -28.35 -2.10 -0.22
C LYS A 70 -26.94 -2.39 -0.74
N GLU A 71 -26.82 -2.83 -1.98
CA GLU A 71 -25.52 -3.06 -2.63
C GLU A 71 -24.72 -1.78 -2.82
N PHE A 72 -25.38 -0.69 -3.20
CA PHE A 72 -24.77 0.64 -3.33
C PHE A 72 -24.31 1.20 -1.98
N MET A 73 -25.13 1.06 -0.94
CA MET A 73 -24.80 1.52 0.43
C MET A 73 -23.77 0.62 1.12
N ASN A 74 -23.43 -0.53 0.55
CA ASN A 74 -22.40 -1.40 1.11
C ASN A 74 -21.03 -0.74 0.93
N LEU A 75 -20.43 -0.35 2.05
CA LEU A 75 -19.11 0.28 2.09
C LEU A 75 -18.05 -0.51 1.30
N LYS A 76 -18.11 -1.84 1.30
CA LYS A 76 -17.16 -2.69 0.57
C LYS A 76 -17.22 -2.51 -0.95
N ASN A 77 -18.36 -2.07 -1.47
CA ASN A 77 -18.55 -1.79 -2.90
C ASN A 77 -18.20 -0.34 -3.27
N SER A 78 -17.98 0.52 -2.27
CA SER A 78 -17.58 1.90 -2.52
C SER A 78 -16.20 1.94 -3.20
N GLU A 79 -16.11 2.67 -4.30
CA GLU A 79 -14.85 2.91 -5.00
C GLU A 79 -13.80 3.55 -4.09
N ILE A 80 -14.23 4.48 -3.22
CA ILE A 80 -13.35 5.16 -2.26
C ILE A 80 -12.80 4.15 -1.24
N TYR A 81 -13.66 3.29 -0.70
CA TYR A 81 -13.22 2.26 0.24
C TYR A 81 -12.29 1.25 -0.42
N GLN A 82 -12.60 0.82 -1.65
CA GLN A 82 -11.76 -0.08 -2.45
C GLN A 82 -10.38 0.54 -2.71
N ALA A 83 -10.35 1.81 -3.10
CA ALA A 83 -9.11 2.55 -3.33
C ALA A 83 -8.29 2.70 -2.04
N GLY A 84 -8.94 3.07 -0.93
CA GLY A 84 -8.29 3.18 0.39
C GLY A 84 -7.73 1.85 0.88
N LYS A 85 -8.50 0.76 0.73
CA LYS A 85 -8.05 -0.60 1.05
C LYS A 85 -6.85 -1.00 0.20
N TRP A 86 -6.93 -0.81 -1.12
CA TRP A 86 -5.83 -1.09 -2.04
C TRP A 86 -4.55 -0.32 -1.68
N LEU A 87 -4.68 0.96 -1.30
CA LEU A 87 -3.54 1.79 -0.90
C LEU A 87 -2.90 1.26 0.38
N LEU A 88 -3.71 0.95 1.39
CA LEU A 88 -3.25 0.37 2.65
C LEU A 88 -2.54 -0.97 2.43
N ASP A 89 -3.13 -1.85 1.62
CA ASP A 89 -2.57 -3.15 1.24
C ASP A 89 -1.27 -2.99 0.44
N SER A 90 -1.15 -1.94 -0.38
CA SER A 90 0.07 -1.65 -1.13
C SER A 90 1.19 -1.14 -0.21
N LEU A 91 0.87 -0.24 0.74
CA LEU A 91 1.83 0.34 1.68
C LEU A 91 2.31 -0.66 2.73
N SER A 92 1.52 -1.67 3.07
CA SER A 92 1.92 -2.72 4.01
C SER A 92 2.98 -3.69 3.46
N LYS A 93 3.12 -3.80 2.13
CA LYS A 93 4.19 -4.59 1.47
C LYS A 93 5.57 -3.94 1.67
N ALA A 94 6.66 -4.68 1.44
CA ALA A 94 8.03 -4.16 1.58
C ALA A 94 8.78 -4.08 0.23
N GLY A 95 9.72 -3.15 0.13
CA GLY A 95 10.69 -3.05 -0.97
C GLY A 95 10.07 -3.02 -2.37
N LYS A 96 10.48 -3.97 -3.22
CA LYS A 96 10.10 -4.05 -4.64
C LYS A 96 8.62 -4.36 -4.84
N ASP A 97 7.99 -5.12 -3.94
CA ASP A 97 6.57 -5.48 -4.04
C ASP A 97 5.65 -4.29 -3.76
N ARG A 98 6.03 -3.43 -2.80
CA ARG A 98 5.37 -2.14 -2.57
C ARG A 98 5.49 -1.26 -3.81
N SER A 99 6.71 -1.12 -4.33
CA SER A 99 6.99 -0.29 -5.50
C SER A 99 6.16 -0.73 -6.71
N ASN A 100 6.21 -2.01 -7.08
CA ASN A 100 5.42 -2.57 -8.17
C ASN A 100 3.91 -2.34 -8.00
N SER A 101 3.41 -2.45 -6.76
CA SER A 101 1.98 -2.23 -6.47
C SER A 101 1.61 -0.76 -6.70
N LEU A 102 2.36 0.19 -6.16
CA LEU A 102 2.07 1.62 -6.31
C LEU A 102 2.22 2.11 -7.77
N LEU A 103 3.13 1.49 -8.51
CA LEU A 103 3.38 1.78 -9.93
C LEU A 103 2.18 1.42 -10.81
N GLN A 104 1.37 0.41 -10.46
CA GLN A 104 0.14 0.05 -11.19
C GLN A 104 -0.90 1.19 -11.23
N LYS A 105 -0.80 2.18 -10.34
CA LYS A 105 -1.69 3.35 -10.27
C LYS A 105 -0.97 4.66 -10.56
N ASP A 106 0.22 4.60 -11.16
CA ASP A 106 1.04 5.79 -11.46
C ASP A 106 1.39 6.64 -10.23
N LEU A 107 1.38 6.03 -9.03
CA LEU A 107 1.68 6.72 -7.77
C LEU A 107 3.18 6.71 -7.42
N VAL A 108 4.01 6.11 -8.28
CA VAL A 108 5.47 6.14 -8.17
C VAL A 108 6.00 6.57 -9.52
N HIS A 109 6.62 7.74 -9.57
CA HIS A 109 7.38 8.17 -10.75
C HIS A 109 8.59 7.24 -10.89
N LYS A 110 8.59 6.46 -11.98
CA LYS A 110 9.66 5.51 -12.31
C LYS A 110 11.02 6.19 -12.41
N GLU A 111 11.04 7.44 -12.83
CA GLU A 111 12.25 8.24 -13.04
C GLU A 111 12.96 8.54 -11.72
N ASP A 112 12.26 9.10 -10.72
CA ASP A 112 12.83 9.42 -9.41
C ASP A 112 13.43 8.22 -8.68
N TYR A 113 12.77 7.05 -8.78
CA TYR A 113 13.23 5.84 -8.11
C TYR A 113 14.44 5.21 -8.80
N ASN A 114 14.45 5.20 -10.13
CA ASN A 114 15.54 4.61 -10.89
C ASN A 114 16.78 5.51 -10.89
N GLU A 115 16.63 6.84 -10.98
CA GLU A 115 17.78 7.76 -10.90
C GLU A 115 18.45 7.70 -9.52
N GLY A 116 17.65 7.72 -8.43
CA GLY A 116 18.20 7.65 -7.08
C GLY A 116 18.95 6.35 -6.79
N ILE A 117 18.45 5.20 -7.25
CA ILE A 117 19.13 3.91 -7.07
C ILE A 117 20.36 3.79 -7.97
N THR A 118 20.30 4.31 -9.20
CA THR A 118 21.43 4.25 -10.13
C THR A 118 22.59 5.10 -9.62
N GLY A 119 22.32 6.33 -9.16
CA GLY A 119 23.33 7.21 -8.56
C GLY A 119 23.98 6.61 -7.31
N LEU A 120 23.19 6.00 -6.41
CA LEU A 120 23.76 5.32 -5.23
C LEU A 120 24.66 4.14 -5.61
N ARG A 121 24.28 3.38 -6.64
CA ARG A 121 25.08 2.25 -7.11
C ARG A 121 26.41 2.72 -7.71
N GLU A 122 26.39 3.81 -8.48
CA GLU A 122 27.60 4.41 -9.05
C GLU A 122 28.54 4.94 -7.97
N VAL A 123 28.02 5.68 -6.98
CA VAL A 123 28.82 6.17 -5.84
C VAL A 123 29.47 5.02 -5.07
N VAL A 124 28.76 3.91 -4.84
CA VAL A 124 29.33 2.73 -4.16
C VAL A 124 30.44 2.07 -4.99
N ILE A 125 30.28 2.02 -6.32
CA ILE A 125 31.32 1.48 -7.21
C ILE A 125 32.56 2.37 -7.18
N GLU A 126 32.38 3.69 -7.27
CA GLU A 126 33.47 4.67 -7.22
C GLU A 126 34.22 4.62 -5.90
N GLN A 127 33.51 4.58 -4.77
CA GLN A 127 34.13 4.41 -3.45
C GLN A 127 34.92 3.10 -3.35
N LYS A 128 34.37 2.00 -3.87
CA LYS A 128 35.05 0.70 -3.84
C LYS A 128 36.34 0.72 -4.67
N GLN A 129 36.33 1.41 -5.81
CA GLN A 129 37.53 1.58 -6.64
C GLN A 129 38.57 2.48 -5.94
N GLY A 130 38.15 3.60 -5.36
CA GLY A 130 39.05 4.49 -4.61
C GLY A 130 39.70 3.79 -3.41
N LEU A 131 38.93 3.00 -2.65
CA LEU A 131 39.46 2.20 -1.53
C LEU A 131 40.47 1.14 -1.99
N LYS A 132 40.22 0.49 -3.14
CA LYS A 132 41.16 -0.47 -3.70
C LYS A 132 42.48 0.23 -4.08
N GLN A 133 42.40 1.36 -4.76
CA GLN A 133 43.57 2.14 -5.15
C GLN A 133 44.39 2.60 -3.93
N GLN A 134 43.73 3.12 -2.88
CA GLN A 134 44.41 3.48 -1.64
C GLN A 134 45.10 2.29 -0.97
N THR A 135 44.47 1.11 -1.01
CA THR A 135 45.04 -0.13 -0.44
C THR A 135 46.27 -0.58 -1.23
N ASP A 136 46.23 -0.47 -2.56
CA ASP A 136 47.35 -0.82 -3.44
C ASP A 136 48.53 0.15 -3.24
N GLU A 137 48.25 1.46 -3.15
CA GLU A 137 49.26 2.50 -2.86
C GLU A 137 49.92 2.31 -1.50
N ALA A 138 49.12 2.05 -0.45
CA ALA A 138 49.63 1.77 0.89
C ALA A 138 50.51 0.50 0.91
N SER A 139 50.09 -0.56 0.22
CA SER A 139 50.87 -1.79 0.08
C SER A 139 52.24 -1.53 -0.59
N GLN A 140 52.27 -0.68 -1.61
CA GLN A 140 53.52 -0.34 -2.29
C GLN A 140 54.46 0.49 -1.41
N GLN A 141 53.90 1.42 -0.61
CA GLN A 141 54.66 2.19 0.36
C GLN A 141 55.26 1.29 1.45
N ILE A 142 54.50 0.33 1.97
CA ILE A 142 54.98 -0.65 2.95
C ILE A 142 56.18 -1.42 2.39
N LYS A 143 56.08 -1.99 1.19
CA LYS A 143 57.18 -2.71 0.53
C LYS A 143 58.44 -1.85 0.37
N THR A 144 58.25 -0.57 0.04
CA THR A 144 59.36 0.38 -0.12
C THR A 144 60.04 0.66 1.23
N LEU A 145 59.26 0.81 2.30
CA LEU A 145 59.77 1.02 3.64
C LEU A 145 60.49 -0.22 4.17
N GLU A 146 59.95 -1.42 3.94
CA GLU A 146 60.60 -2.69 4.28
C GLU A 146 61.96 -2.83 3.60
N SER A 147 62.02 -2.57 2.28
CA SER A 147 63.27 -2.60 1.52
C SER A 147 64.31 -1.61 2.06
N LYS A 148 63.85 -0.41 2.46
CA LYS A 148 64.73 0.60 3.09
C LYS A 148 65.23 0.13 4.46
N ILE A 149 64.37 -0.45 5.30
CA ILE A 149 64.75 -0.99 6.61
C ILE A 149 65.83 -2.07 6.43
N ASP A 150 65.65 -2.98 5.49
CA ASP A 150 66.62 -4.05 5.24
C ASP A 150 67.96 -3.50 4.73
N SER A 151 67.92 -2.53 3.82
CA SER A 151 69.14 -1.83 3.38
C SER A 151 69.86 -1.13 4.53
N LEU A 152 69.12 -0.46 5.42
CA LEU A 152 69.71 0.24 6.57
C LEU A 152 70.29 -0.75 7.59
N ARG A 153 69.66 -1.91 7.79
CA ARG A 153 70.20 -3.01 8.62
C ARG A 153 71.52 -3.51 8.07
N HIS A 154 71.60 -3.79 6.76
CA HIS A 154 72.84 -4.21 6.13
C HIS A 154 73.95 -3.17 6.22
N GLN A 155 73.63 -1.88 6.03
CA GLN A 155 74.60 -0.81 6.21
C GLN A 155 75.11 -0.75 7.66
N LEU A 156 74.22 -0.91 8.64
CA LEU A 156 74.59 -0.94 10.05
C LEU A 156 75.47 -2.15 10.39
N ASP A 157 75.20 -3.32 9.83
CA ASP A 157 76.04 -4.51 9.98
C ASP A 157 77.44 -4.29 9.40
N PHE A 158 77.54 -3.70 8.21
CA PHE A 158 78.82 -3.39 7.58
C PHE A 158 79.64 -2.37 8.40
N ILE A 159 78.99 -1.31 8.89
CA ILE A 159 79.61 -0.32 9.78
C ILE A 159 80.09 -1.00 11.07
N GLN A 160 79.26 -1.86 11.66
CA GLN A 160 79.60 -2.61 12.86
C GLN A 160 80.85 -3.48 12.64
N GLU A 161 80.90 -4.24 11.56
CA GLU A 161 82.05 -5.09 11.22
C GLU A 161 83.31 -4.25 11.01
N TYR A 162 83.21 -3.16 10.24
CA TYR A 162 84.33 -2.25 10.02
C TYR A 162 84.90 -1.69 11.33
N ILE A 163 84.03 -1.23 12.24
CA ILE A 163 84.45 -0.69 13.53
C ILE A 163 85.09 -1.79 14.40
N LYS A 164 84.45 -2.95 14.49
CA LYS A 164 84.98 -4.08 15.28
C LYS A 164 86.36 -4.53 14.79
N ASN A 165 86.56 -4.59 13.47
CA ASN A 165 87.80 -5.06 12.86
C ASN A 165 88.95 -4.06 13.00
N ASN A 166 88.68 -2.75 12.91
CA ASN A 166 89.72 -1.72 12.92
C ASN A 166 89.99 -1.10 14.31
N TYR A 167 88.96 -1.00 15.16
CA TYR A 167 89.03 -0.31 16.46
C TYR A 167 88.71 -1.23 17.65
N GLY A 168 88.26 -2.44 17.38
CA GLY A 168 87.96 -3.43 18.41
C GLY A 168 86.52 -3.37 18.93
N SER A 169 86.09 -4.46 19.58
CA SER A 169 84.69 -4.63 20.00
C SER A 169 84.25 -3.69 21.14
N ASN A 170 85.18 -3.14 21.90
CA ASN A 170 84.88 -2.23 23.01
C ASN A 170 84.44 -0.85 22.52
N ASP A 171 85.04 -0.35 21.43
CA ASP A 171 84.67 0.94 20.85
C ASP A 171 83.27 0.90 20.22
N TRP A 172 82.91 -0.21 19.54
CA TRP A 172 81.54 -0.42 19.08
C TRP A 172 80.51 -0.42 20.21
N LYS A 173 80.81 -1.09 21.34
CA LYS A 173 79.93 -1.11 22.52
C LYS A 173 79.75 0.27 23.13
N LYS A 174 80.82 1.09 23.14
CA LYS A 174 80.75 2.48 23.61
C LYS A 174 79.88 3.34 22.69
N ILE A 175 80.13 3.30 21.38
CA ILE A 175 79.33 4.03 20.37
C ILE A 175 77.84 3.67 20.46
N THR A 176 77.51 2.38 20.52
CA THR A 176 76.10 1.94 20.63
C THR A 176 75.44 2.31 21.96
N SER A 177 76.18 2.30 23.07
CA SER A 177 75.70 2.78 24.36
C SER A 177 75.38 4.28 24.32
N ASP A 178 76.24 5.08 23.70
CA ASP A 178 76.09 6.54 23.61
C ASP A 178 74.91 6.91 22.69
N LEU A 179 74.75 6.21 21.56
CA LEU A 179 73.59 6.38 20.68
C LEU A 179 72.26 6.04 21.37
N LYS A 180 72.21 4.96 22.16
CA LYS A 180 71.00 4.58 22.90
C LYS A 180 70.62 5.59 23.97
N LYS A 181 71.59 6.21 24.66
CA LYS A 181 71.33 7.28 25.64
C LYS A 181 70.76 8.55 25.03
N ASN A 182 71.14 8.88 23.80
CA ASN A 182 70.64 10.06 23.08
C ASN A 182 69.29 9.83 22.37
N SER A 183 68.75 8.60 22.42
CA SER A 183 67.49 8.21 21.75
C SER A 183 66.29 8.13 22.70
N GLN A 184 66.48 8.42 24.00
CA GLN A 184 65.44 8.60 25.01
C GLN A 184 65.21 10.09 25.25
#